data_AF-A0A497DMD0-F1
#
_entry.id   AF-A0A497DMD0-F1
#
_cell.length_a   1.000
_cell.length_b   1.000
_cell.length_c   1.000
_cell.angle_alpha   90.00
_cell.angle_beta   90.00
_cell.angle_gamma   90.00
#
_symmetry.space_group_name_H-M   'P 1'
#
loop_
_entity.id
_entity.type
_entity.pdbx_description
1 polymer ?
#
loop_
_entity_poly.entity_id
_entity_poly.type
_entity_poly.pdbx_seq_one_letter_code
_entity_poly.pdbx_strand_id
1 'polypeptide(L)' 'NQTVMMAPASGFYSTPGLGKQEVRIAYVLKKEDLAMAMDTLAEALKAYPGRTN' A
#
# COMPACT_ATOMS: atom_id res chain seq x y z
N ASN A 1 -4.91 -11.13 -13.90
CA ASN A 1 -3.82 -10.14 -13.78
C ASN A 1 -4.45 -8.88 -13.19
N GLN A 2 -4.01 -8.44 -12.01
CA GLN A 2 -4.66 -7.35 -11.25
C GLN A 2 -3.60 -6.45 -10.61
N THR A 3 -3.96 -5.19 -10.37
CA THR A 3 -3.07 -4.16 -9.80
C THR A 3 -3.82 -3.36 -8.75
N VAL A 4 -3.12 -2.90 -7.72
CA VAL A 4 -3.66 -2.01 -6.68
C VAL A 4 -2.95 -0.66 -6.71
N MET A 5 -3.72 0.43 -6.55
CA MET A 5 -3.20 1.80 -6.41
C MET A 5 -3.24 2.22 -4.95
N MET A 6 -2.19 2.89 -4.47
CA MET A 6 -2.09 3.41 -3.10
C MET A 6 -1.47 4.80 -3.11
N ALA A 7 -1.79 5.62 -2.12
CA ALA A 7 -1.19 6.95 -1.96
C ALA A 7 0.02 6.90 -1.00
N PRO A 8 1.18 7.46 -1.36
CA PRO A 8 2.32 7.57 -0.44
C PRO A 8 1.96 8.38 0.81
N ALA A 9 2.37 7.91 1.99
CA ALA A 9 2.05 8.60 3.24
C ALA A 9 2.92 9.85 3.48
N SER A 10 4.07 9.94 2.82
CA SER A 10 5.02 11.07 2.97
C SER A 10 4.39 12.45 2.77
N GLY A 11 3.38 12.58 1.90
CA GLY A 11 2.65 13.84 1.69
C GLY A 11 1.71 14.24 2.83
N PHE A 12 1.47 13.37 3.80
CA PHE A 12 0.58 13.62 4.95
C PHE A 12 1.32 14.10 6.20
N TYR A 13 2.64 13.97 6.24
CA TYR A 13 3.45 14.42 7.36
C TYR A 13 4.09 15.78 7.06
N SER A 14 3.92 16.74 7.97
CA SER A 14 4.66 18.01 7.92
C SER A 14 6.11 17.85 8.40
N THR A 15 6.39 16.82 9.21
CA THR A 15 7.73 16.53 9.73
C THR A 15 8.59 15.86 8.67
N PRO A 16 9.76 16.42 8.32
CA PRO A 16 10.66 15.81 7.35
C PRO A 16 11.09 14.40 7.76
N GLY A 17 11.04 13.48 6.81
CA GLY A 17 11.55 12.11 6.99
C GLY A 17 10.52 11.07 7.44
N LEU A 18 9.33 11.48 7.85
CA LEU A 18 8.22 10.58 8.16
C LEU A 18 7.49 10.10 6.89
N GLY A 19 6.80 8.97 6.98
CA GLY A 19 5.99 8.44 5.88
C GLY A 19 6.76 7.81 4.72
N LYS A 20 8.07 7.54 4.86
CA LYS A 20 8.91 6.99 3.78
C LYS A 20 8.56 5.55 3.39
N GLN A 21 8.18 4.72 4.37
CA GLN A 21 7.84 3.31 4.19
C GLN A 21 6.36 3.04 4.47
N GLU A 22 5.52 4.08 4.37
CA GLU A 22 4.12 4.05 4.73
C GLU A 22 3.26 4.48 3.54
N VAL A 23 2.08 3.87 3.44
CA VAL A 23 1.10 4.17 2.41
C VAL A 23 -0.29 4.26 3.03
N ARG A 24 -1.17 5.01 2.38
CA ARG A 24 -2.56 5.16 2.79
C ARG A 24 -3.49 4.45 1.81
N ILE A 25 -4.40 3.67 2.36
CA ILE A 25 -5.47 2.98 1.62
C ILE A 25 -6.81 3.54 2.09
N ALA A 26 -7.65 3.96 1.15
CA ALA A 26 -9.00 4.43 1.44
C ALA A 26 -10.02 3.31 1.19
N TYR A 27 -10.84 3.01 2.19
CA TYR A 27 -11.94 2.06 2.02
C TYR A 27 -13.14 2.75 1.38
N VAL A 28 -13.21 2.67 0.04
CA VAL A 28 -14.29 3.26 -0.78
C VAL A 28 -14.85 2.28 -1.81
N LEU A 29 -14.41 1.02 -1.75
CA LEU A 29 -14.79 -0.06 -2.66
C LEU A 29 -15.65 -1.11 -1.95
N LYS A 30 -16.20 -2.06 -2.72
CA LYS A 30 -16.90 -3.22 -2.16
C LYS A 30 -15.91 -4.10 -1.38
N LYS A 31 -16.43 -4.91 -0.45
CA LYS A 31 -15.60 -5.76 0.42
C LYS A 31 -14.78 -6.77 -0.39
N GLU A 32 -15.36 -7.29 -1.46
CA GLU A 32 -14.74 -8.27 -2.34
C GLU A 32 -13.55 -7.66 -3.10
N ASP A 33 -13.72 -6.43 -3.60
CA ASP A 33 -12.66 -5.69 -4.28
C ASP A 33 -11.50 -5.35 -3.33
N LEU A 34 -11.81 -5.00 -2.08
CA LEU A 34 -10.79 -4.79 -1.05
C LEU A 34 -10.00 -6.08 -0.80
N ALA A 35 -10.66 -7.23 -0.67
CA ALA A 35 -9.98 -8.50 -0.44
C ALA A 35 -9.01 -8.83 -1.58
N MET A 36 -9.45 -8.70 -2.84
CA MET A 36 -8.60 -8.92 -4.01
C MET A 36 -7.41 -7.94 -4.07
N ALA A 37 -7.63 -6.67 -3.68
CA ALA A 37 -6.57 -5.68 -3.60
C ALA A 37 -5.53 -6.04 -2.52
N MET A 38 -5.96 -6.58 -1.38
CA MET A 38 -5.06 -7.01 -0.30
C MET A 38 -4.25 -8.25 -0.70
N ASP A 39 -4.86 -9.20 -1.40
CA ASP A 39 -4.14 -10.35 -1.97
C ASP A 39 -3.06 -9.91 -2.96
N THR A 40 -3.40 -8.96 -3.84
CA THR A 40 -2.45 -8.35 -4.79
C THR A 40 -1.27 -7.69 -4.07
N LEU A 41 -1.56 -6.93 -3.00
CA LEU A 41 -0.53 -6.27 -2.20
C LEU A 41 0.36 -7.28 -1.47
N ALA A 42 -0.21 -8.35 -0.93
CA ALA A 42 0.55 -9.40 -0.25
C ALA A 42 1.55 -10.10 -1.19
N GLU A 43 1.13 -10.42 -2.42
CA GLU A 43 2.04 -10.99 -3.42
C GLU A 43 3.09 -9.97 -3.87
N ALA A 44 2.72 -8.70 -4.07
CA ALA A 44 3.66 -7.64 -4.44
C ALA A 44 4.77 -7.47 -3.38
N LEU A 45 4.42 -7.53 -2.09
CA LEU A 45 5.36 -7.43 -0.99
C LEU A 45 6.37 -8.59 -0.94
N LYS A 46 6.03 -9.78 -1.46
CA LYS A 46 7.00 -10.89 -1.56
C LYS A 46 8.10 -10.61 -2.58
N ALA A 47 7.76 -9.93 -3.67
CA ALA A 47 8.70 -9.55 -4.73
C ALA A 47 9.33 -8.16 -4.53
N TYR A 48 8.89 -7.40 -3.52
CA TYR A 48 9.31 -6.02 -3.33
C TYR A 48 10.78 -5.94 -2.90
N PRO A 49 11.64 -5.22 -3.64
CA PRO A 49 13.05 -5.08 -3.27
C PRO A 49 13.19 -4.30 -1.97
N GLY A 50 14.08 -4.75 -1.09
CA GLY A 50 14.33 -4.09 0.20
C GLY A 50 13.33 -4.45 1.30
N ARG A 51 12.55 -5.53 1.14
CA ARG A 51 11.79 -6.12 2.25
C ARG A 51 12.73 -6.54 3.37
N THR A 52 12.57 -5.91 4.53
CA THR A 52 13.23 -6.32 5.79
C THR A 52 12.23 -7.14 6.62
N ASN A 53 12.70 -8.23 7.23
CA ASN A 53 11.88 -9.07 8.11
C ASN A 53 11.66 -8.43 9.48
#